data_AF-A0A3E0J7Y8-F1
#
_entry.id   AF-A0A3E0J7Y8-F1
#
_cell.length_a   1.000
_cell.length_b   1.000
_cell.length_c   1.000
_cell.angle_alpha   90.00
_cell.angle_beta   90.00
_cell.angle_gamma   90.00
#
_symmetry.space_group_name_H-M   'P 1'
#
loop_
_entity.id
_entity.type
_entity.pdbx_description
1 polymer ?
#
loop_
_entity_poly.entity_id
_entity_poly.type
_entity_poly.pdbx_seq_one_letter_code
_entity_poly.pdbx_strand_id
1 'polypeptide(L)' 'MNQEMKIGIALISSFLIFMVGIFRLFTAELQDIPLFVAYILTITGLVGIITNGWKWKKREN' A
#
# COMPACT_ATOMS: atom_id res chain seq x y z
N MET A 1 0.95 -21.17 5.19
CA MET A 1 1.60 -19.86 5.46
C MET A 1 1.27 -19.42 6.88
N ASN A 2 2.28 -19.12 7.69
CA ASN A 2 2.07 -18.60 9.05
C ASN A 2 1.44 -17.19 8.99
N GLN A 3 0.98 -16.69 10.14
CA GLN A 3 0.29 -15.40 10.20
C GLN A 3 1.23 -14.21 10.00
N GLU A 4 2.50 -14.33 10.37
CA GLU A 4 3.52 -13.28 10.18
C GLU A 4 3.79 -13.06 8.70
N MET A 5 4.08 -14.14 7.95
CA MET A 5 4.26 -14.09 6.50
C MET A 5 3.04 -13.47 5.81
N LYS A 6 1.81 -13.78 6.27
CA LYS A 6 0.59 -13.17 5.72
C LYS A 6 0.56 -11.66 5.91
N ILE A 7 0.86 -11.16 7.11
CA ILE A 7 0.84 -9.72 7.39
C ILE A 7 2.02 -9.04 6.69
N GLY A 8 3.18 -9.68 6.62
CA GLY A 8 4.37 -9.16 5.94
C GLY A 8 4.13 -8.98 4.44
N ILE A 9 3.56 -10.00 3.79
CA ILE A 9 3.15 -9.90 2.37
C ILE A 9 2.10 -8.79 2.20
N ALA A 10 1.09 -8.72 3.06
CA ALA A 10 0.06 -7.68 2.99
C ALA A 10 0.65 -6.26 3.14
N LEU A 11 1.61 -6.08 4.06
CA LEU A 11 2.34 -4.83 4.25
C LEU A 11 3.11 -4.44 2.98
N ILE A 12 3.92 -5.36 2.45
CA ILE A 12 4.71 -5.12 1.22
C ILE A 12 3.77 -4.78 0.06
N SER A 13 2.70 -5.55 -0.15
CA SER A 13 1.73 -5.29 -1.22
C SER A 13 1.06 -3.93 -1.07
N SER A 14 0.61 -3.57 0.13
CA SER A 14 -0.01 -2.26 0.37
C SER A 14 0.96 -1.09 0.17
N PHE A 15 2.24 -1.28 0.55
CA PHE A 15 3.29 -0.30 0.33
C PHE A 15 3.59 -0.10 -1.15
N LEU A 16 3.67 -1.18 -1.94
CA LEU A 16 3.88 -1.09 -3.39
C LEU A 16 2.71 -0.40 -4.09
N ILE A 17 1.47 -0.71 -3.73
CA ILE A 17 0.27 -0.04 -4.26
C ILE A 17 0.32 1.47 -3.97
N PHE A 18 0.65 1.84 -2.73
CA PHE A 18 0.81 3.23 -2.32
C PHE A 18 1.89 3.94 -3.15
N MET A 19 3.05 3.29 -3.34
CA MET A 19 4.16 3.84 -4.10
C MET A 19 3.83 4.04 -5.58
N VAL A 20 3.08 3.14 -6.22
CA VAL A 20 2.62 3.36 -7.61
C VAL A 20 1.73 4.60 -7.70
N GLY A 21 0.80 4.76 -6.76
CA GLY A 21 -0.08 5.93 -6.68
C GLY A 21 0.70 7.23 -6.50
N ILE A 22 1.61 7.27 -5.53
CA ILE A 22 2.49 8.43 -5.29
C ILE A 22 3.37 8.72 -6.50
N PHE A 23 4.02 7.70 -7.07
CA PHE A 23 4.90 7.89 -8.21
C PHE A 23 4.14 8.56 -9.36
N ARG A 24 2.96 8.04 -9.73
CA ARG A 24 2.09 8.66 -10.74
C ARG A 24 1.72 10.11 -10.43
N LEU A 25 1.43 10.43 -9.17
CA LEU A 25 1.02 11.77 -8.74
C LEU A 25 2.18 12.78 -8.74
N PHE A 26 3.39 12.37 -8.38
CA PHE A 26 4.54 13.27 -8.20
C PHE A 26 5.41 13.40 -9.44
N THR A 27 5.56 12.35 -10.25
CA THR A 27 6.42 12.38 -11.45
C THR A 27 5.64 12.60 -12.74
N ALA A 28 4.31 12.49 -12.69
CA ALA A 28 3.43 12.44 -13.86
C ALA A 28 3.73 11.30 -14.86
N GLU A 29 4.60 10.36 -14.49
CA GLU A 29 4.88 9.11 -15.22
C GLU A 29 3.74 8.10 -15.06
N LEU A 30 3.64 7.08 -15.93
CA LEU A 30 2.48 6.18 -16.08
C LEU A 30 1.22 6.91 -16.56
N GLN A 31 1.30 7.58 -17.71
CA GLN A 31 0.19 8.33 -18.30
C GLN A 31 -1.04 7.48 -18.59
N ASP A 32 -0.86 6.17 -18.81
CA ASP A 32 -1.96 5.19 -18.99
C ASP A 32 -2.79 4.96 -17.72
N ILE A 33 -2.29 5.37 -16.55
CA ILE A 33 -3.05 5.35 -15.29
C ILE A 33 -3.77 6.70 -15.13
N PRO A 34 -5.12 6.73 -15.15
CA PRO A 34 -5.88 7.95 -14.90
C PRO A 34 -5.61 8.51 -13.50
N LEU A 35 -5.63 9.85 -13.37
CA LEU A 35 -5.41 10.55 -12.09
C LEU A 35 -6.32 10.01 -10.96
N PHE A 36 -7.60 9.74 -11.26
CA PHE A 36 -8.52 9.19 -10.25
C PHE A 36 -8.10 7.80 -9.75
N VAL A 37 -7.53 6.96 -10.64
CA VAL A 37 -6.99 5.65 -10.26
C VAL A 37 -5.76 5.83 -9.38
N ALA A 38 -4.87 6.77 -9.71
CA ALA A 38 -3.70 7.09 -8.88
C ALA A 38 -4.09 7.50 -7.45
N TYR A 39 -5.15 8.30 -7.29
CA TYR A 39 -5.70 8.63 -5.97
C TYR A 39 -6.24 7.39 -5.24
N ILE A 40 -6.98 6.51 -5.93
CA ILE A 40 -7.48 5.27 -5.34
C ILE A 40 -6.32 4.40 -4.86
N LEU A 41 -5.29 4.18 -5.69
CA LEU A 41 -4.10 3.42 -5.33
C LEU A 41 -3.39 4.03 -4.12
N THR A 42 -3.21 5.36 -4.10
CA THR A 42 -2.56 6.07 -2.99
C THR A 42 -3.35 5.89 -1.69
N ILE A 43 -4.66 6.16 -1.70
CA ILE A 43 -5.49 6.10 -0.50
C ILE A 43 -5.62 4.66 0.02
N THR A 44 -5.93 3.70 -0.86
CA THR A 44 -6.10 2.29 -0.48
C THR A 44 -4.79 1.66 -0.01
N GLY A 45 -3.67 1.97 -0.68
CA GLY A 45 -2.34 1.56 -0.25
C GLY A 45 -2.00 2.10 1.15
N LEU A 46 -2.25 3.39 1.40
CA LEU A 46 -2.01 4.01 2.71
C LEU A 46 -2.86 3.36 3.82
N VAL A 47 -4.16 3.15 3.57
CA VAL A 47 -5.04 2.43 4.51
C VAL A 47 -4.52 1.01 4.77
N GLY A 48 -4.05 0.32 3.73
CA GLY A 48 -3.43 -0.99 3.85
C GLY A 48 -2.18 -0.99 4.72
N ILE A 49 -1.29 -0.01 4.54
CA ILE A 49 -0.08 0.15 5.36
C ILE A 49 -0.47 0.34 6.83
N ILE A 50 -1.38 1.27 7.12
CA ILE A 50 -1.80 1.60 8.49
C ILE A 50 -2.44 0.38 9.16
N THR A 51 -3.40 -0.26 8.50
CA THR A 51 -4.16 -1.37 9.07
C THR A 51 -3.31 -2.62 9.29
N ASN A 52 -2.45 -3.00 8.33
CA ASN A 52 -1.57 -4.15 8.47
C ASN A 52 -0.39 -3.85 9.41
N GLY A 53 0.12 -2.62 9.43
CA GLY A 53 1.16 -2.20 10.37
C GLY A 53 0.66 -2.24 11.81
N TRP A 54 -0.58 -1.81 12.05
CA TRP A 54 -1.19 -1.93 13.37
C TRP A 54 -1.40 -3.40 13.78
N LYS A 55 -1.85 -4.26 12.86
CA LYS A 55 -1.97 -5.71 13.10
C LYS A 55 -0.62 -6.35 13.42
N TRP A 56 0.46 -5.93 12.76
CA TRP A 56 1.82 -6.41 13.04
C TRP A 56 2.23 -6.04 14.47
N LYS A 57 2.14 -4.75 14.81
CA LYS A 57 2.49 -4.25 16.15
C LYS A 57 1.68 -4.90 17.27
N LYS A 58 0.38 -5.16 17.06
CA LYS A 58 -0.47 -5.81 18.06
C LYS A 58 -0.08 -7.27 18.34
N ARG A 59 0.63 -7.95 17.43
CA ARG A 59 1.10 -9.33 17.67
C ARG A 59 2.46 -9.39 18.36
N GLU A 60 3.26 -8.35 18.21
CA GLU A 60 4.57 -8.25 18.85
C GLU A 60 4.46 -7.96 20.36
N ASN A 61 3.37 -7.29 20.76
CA ASN A 61 2.94 -7.11 22.15
C ASN A 61 2.07 -8.27 22.64
#